data_AF-A0A3A0AFN8-F1
#
_entry.id   AF-A0A3A0AFN8-F1
#
_cell.length_a   1.000
_cell.length_b   1.000
_cell.length_c   1.000
_cell.angle_alpha   90.00
_cell.angle_beta   90.00
_cell.angle_gamma   90.00
#
_symmetry.space_group_name_H-M   'P 1'
#
loop_
_entity.id
_entity.type
_entity.pdbx_description
1 polymer ?
#
loop_
_entity_poly.entity_id
_entity_poly.type
_entity_poly.pdbx_seq_one_letter_code
_entity_poly.pdbx_strand_id
1 'polypeptide(L)'
;MRERRKVGWQRTPRLTPERHIPTLPFHHGRFAACGCETGSCGERRNNWLVGAFPFAGCTLVRGAVEPDSRFAFHLTPLACYLGLDPAEPYLPAAFDHDGFVHLTHGEARVLDVGNALYRAIPGDWVVLTVDLSRLSSPVRYDDPEQCFPHVYGPLDRSAITTVRRIERSGEGAFLAIAPE
;
A
#
# COMPACT_ATOMS: atom_id res chain seq x y z
N MET A 1 25.53 -7.69 -70.07
CA MET A 1 26.28 -6.57 -70.67
C MET A 1 25.46 -5.31 -70.46
N ARG A 2 26.00 -4.39 -69.64
CA ARG A 2 25.77 -2.92 -69.47
C ARG A 2 24.44 -2.35 -69.99
N GLU A 3 23.71 -1.53 -69.22
CA GLU A 3 24.21 -0.23 -68.76
C GLU A 3 23.40 0.37 -67.59
N ARG A 4 24.14 0.96 -66.65
CA ARG A 4 23.65 1.78 -65.54
C ARG A 4 23.35 3.19 -66.05
N ARG A 5 22.27 3.84 -65.57
CA ARG A 5 22.20 5.30 -65.52
C ARG A 5 21.95 5.81 -64.11
N LYS A 6 22.60 6.95 -63.86
CA LYS A 6 22.96 7.56 -62.59
C LYS A 6 21.85 8.44 -62.01
N VAL A 7 21.77 8.39 -60.68
CA VAL A 7 21.42 9.41 -59.69
C VAL A 7 20.95 10.80 -60.16
N GLY A 8 19.81 11.23 -59.61
CA GLY A 8 19.43 12.63 -59.42
C GLY A 8 19.11 12.86 -57.94
N TRP A 9 20.01 13.55 -57.24
CA TRP A 9 19.82 14.02 -55.86
C TRP A 9 18.94 15.28 -55.86
N GLN A 10 17.85 15.29 -55.10
CA GLN A 10 17.18 16.54 -54.71
C GLN A 10 16.84 16.54 -53.21
N ARG A 11 17.65 17.32 -52.50
CA ARG A 11 17.43 18.20 -51.33
C ARG A 11 16.34 17.84 -50.31
N THR A 12 16.80 17.65 -49.09
CA THR A 12 16.04 17.74 -47.83
C THR A 12 15.49 19.15 -47.57
N PRO A 13 14.37 19.24 -46.85
CA PRO A 13 14.17 20.28 -45.85
C PRO A 13 14.20 19.72 -44.43
N ARG A 14 14.76 20.50 -43.51
CA ARG A 14 14.83 20.22 -42.07
C ARG A 14 13.48 20.52 -41.40
N LEU A 15 13.16 19.65 -40.43
CA LEU A 15 12.56 19.88 -39.11
C LEU A 15 11.53 21.03 -38.94
N THR A 16 10.32 20.63 -38.57
CA THR A 16 9.60 21.21 -37.43
C THR A 16 9.09 20.07 -36.53
N PRO A 17 9.22 20.17 -35.19
CA PRO A 17 8.49 19.33 -34.26
C PRO A 17 7.11 19.94 -34.04
N GLU A 18 6.10 19.10 -33.87
CA GLU A 18 4.86 19.32 -33.10
C GLU A 18 3.81 18.33 -33.59
N ARG A 19 3.93 17.09 -33.12
CA ARG A 19 2.74 16.23 -33.02
C ARG A 19 2.05 16.63 -31.73
N HIS A 20 1.07 17.50 -31.89
CA HIS A 20 -0.02 17.67 -30.93
C HIS A 20 -0.56 16.29 -30.56
N ILE A 21 -0.35 15.88 -29.31
CA ILE A 21 -1.14 14.83 -28.68
C ILE A 21 -2.54 15.43 -28.50
N PRO A 22 -3.62 14.82 -29.03
CA PRO A 22 -4.95 15.25 -28.65
C PRO A 22 -5.12 14.96 -27.16
N THR A 23 -5.27 16.02 -26.38
CA THR A 23 -5.83 15.99 -25.03
C THR A 23 -7.21 15.36 -25.14
N LEU A 24 -7.30 14.08 -24.76
CA LEU A 24 -8.60 13.48 -24.45
C LEU A 24 -9.19 14.28 -23.28
N PRO A 25 -10.47 14.70 -23.36
CA PRO A 25 -11.11 15.33 -22.23
C PRO A 25 -11.10 14.32 -21.07
N PHE A 26 -10.51 14.73 -19.95
CA PHE A 26 -10.80 14.13 -18.65
C PHE A 26 -12.31 14.21 -18.47
N HIS A 27 -13.01 13.14 -18.83
CA HIS A 27 -14.34 12.90 -18.33
C HIS A 27 -14.20 12.88 -16.82
N HIS A 28 -14.84 13.86 -16.18
CA HIS A 28 -15.26 13.76 -14.79
C HIS A 28 -16.21 12.56 -14.71
N GLY A 29 -15.62 11.36 -14.67
CA GLY A 29 -16.25 10.16 -14.19
C GLY A 29 -16.52 10.42 -12.73
N ARG A 30 -17.75 10.87 -12.47
CA ARG A 30 -18.37 10.94 -11.17
C ARG A 30 -18.27 9.52 -10.61
N PHE A 31 -17.18 9.22 -9.88
CA PHE A 31 -17.09 8.02 -9.08
C PHE A 31 -18.33 8.04 -8.20
N ALA A 32 -19.18 7.05 -8.40
CA ALA A 32 -20.31 6.82 -7.55
C ALA A 32 -19.76 6.76 -6.12
N ALA A 33 -20.07 7.81 -5.36
CA ALA A 33 -19.95 7.79 -3.93
C ALA A 33 -20.62 6.50 -3.48
N CYS A 34 -19.83 5.58 -2.92
CA CYS A 34 -20.37 4.47 -2.17
C CYS A 34 -21.27 5.11 -1.11
N GLY A 35 -22.58 4.97 -1.31
CA GLY A 35 -23.61 5.50 -0.43
C GLY A 35 -23.54 4.79 0.91
N CYS A 36 -22.62 5.21 1.77
CA CYS A 36 -22.66 4.92 3.19
C CYS A 36 -23.60 5.93 3.84
N GLU A 37 -24.90 5.62 3.84
CA GLU A 37 -25.92 6.44 4.52
C GLU A 37 -25.86 6.36 6.05
N THR A 38 -24.81 5.75 6.61
CA THR A 38 -24.41 5.95 8.00
C THR A 38 -22.98 6.47 8.01
N GLY A 39 -22.84 7.80 8.02
CA GLY A 39 -21.55 8.48 8.13
C GLY A 39 -20.76 8.03 9.35
N SER A 40 -19.81 7.13 9.12
CA SER A 40 -18.65 6.86 9.97
C SER A 40 -17.65 5.94 9.24
N CYS A 41 -17.33 6.23 7.98
CA CYS A 41 -15.93 6.11 7.58
C CYS A 41 -15.28 7.37 8.16
N GLY A 42 -14.85 7.27 9.41
CA GLY A 42 -14.46 8.43 10.21
C GLY A 42 -13.33 9.20 9.53
N GLU A 43 -13.69 10.33 8.92
CA GLU A 43 -12.82 11.48 8.68
C GLU A 43 -12.28 11.94 10.05
N ARG A 44 -11.30 11.20 10.59
CA ARG A 44 -10.69 11.49 11.87
C ARG A 44 -9.18 11.40 11.69
N ARG A 45 -8.62 12.53 11.22
CA ARG A 45 -7.21 12.96 11.35
C ARG A 45 -6.29 11.90 11.95
N ASN A 46 -5.84 10.96 11.14
CA ASN A 46 -4.65 10.16 11.40
C ASN A 46 -3.45 11.11 11.18
N ASN A 47 -3.25 11.98 12.17
CA ASN A 47 -2.14 12.89 12.28
C ASN A 47 -0.87 12.07 12.56
N TRP A 48 -0.33 11.46 11.51
CA TRP A 48 1.07 11.06 11.46
C TRP A 48 1.90 12.34 11.25
N LEU A 49 2.04 13.12 12.32
CA LEU A 49 3.11 14.10 12.38
C LEU A 49 4.41 13.31 12.39
N VAL A 50 5.15 13.45 11.29
CA VAL A 50 6.61 13.47 11.28
C VAL A 50 7.17 13.96 12.62
N GLY A 51 7.74 13.06 13.43
CA GLY A 51 8.45 13.45 14.64
C GLY A 51 8.25 12.52 15.83
N ALA A 52 9.31 11.76 16.13
CA ALA A 52 9.59 11.17 17.44
C ALA A 52 8.52 10.23 18.02
N PHE A 53 8.64 8.94 17.70
CA PHE A 53 8.13 7.88 18.56
C PHE A 53 8.99 7.84 19.84
N PRO A 54 8.43 8.03 21.05
CA PRO A 54 9.11 7.61 22.26
C PRO A 54 8.77 6.14 22.47
N PHE A 55 9.42 5.22 21.74
CA PHE A 55 9.51 3.83 22.17
C PHE A 55 10.47 3.72 23.37
N ALA A 56 10.20 4.47 24.43
CA ALA A 56 10.89 4.37 25.71
C ALA A 56 9.93 3.73 26.70
N GLY A 57 9.81 2.40 26.66
CA GLY A 57 9.08 1.66 27.71
C GLY A 57 8.27 0.45 27.25
N CYS A 58 8.17 0.18 25.95
CA CYS A 58 7.70 -1.13 25.51
C CYS A 58 8.89 -2.09 25.59
N THR A 59 8.93 -2.94 26.62
CA THR A 59 9.86 -4.08 26.63
C THR A 59 9.39 -5.05 25.54
N LEU A 60 9.79 -4.74 24.31
CA LEU A 60 9.76 -5.65 23.18
C LEU A 60 10.36 -6.96 23.66
N VAL A 61 9.55 -8.02 23.65
CA VAL A 61 10.05 -9.37 23.77
C VAL A 61 11.18 -9.48 22.74
N ARG A 62 12.40 -9.76 23.22
CA ARG A 62 13.55 -10.11 22.37
C ARG A 62 13.22 -11.42 21.65
N GLY A 63 12.43 -11.34 20.59
CA GLY A 63 12.38 -12.29 19.50
C GLY A 63 13.09 -11.63 18.34
N ALA A 64 14.21 -12.20 17.90
CA ALA A 64 14.91 -11.76 16.71
C ALA A 64 13.89 -11.71 15.56
N VAL A 65 13.64 -10.51 15.04
CA VAL A 65 13.09 -10.38 13.70
C VAL A 65 14.29 -10.58 12.82
N GLU A 66 14.21 -11.52 11.89
CA GLU A 66 15.13 -11.54 10.77
C GLU A 66 14.66 -10.41 9.83
N PRO A 67 15.36 -9.26 9.73
CA PRO A 67 14.98 -8.13 8.87
C PRO A 67 14.98 -8.48 7.37
N ASP A 68 15.28 -9.74 7.04
CA ASP A 68 15.25 -10.34 5.70
C ASP A 68 14.04 -11.27 5.51
N SER A 69 13.01 -11.16 6.36
CA SER A 69 11.78 -11.92 6.23
C SER A 69 11.07 -11.53 4.94
N ARG A 70 11.05 -12.45 3.97
CA ARG A 70 10.24 -12.39 2.75
C ARG A 70 8.79 -11.96 2.99
N PHE A 71 8.23 -12.28 4.15
CA PHE A 71 6.85 -11.95 4.50
C PHE A 71 6.75 -10.76 5.46
N ALA A 72 5.81 -9.88 5.16
CA ALA A 72 5.43 -8.76 6.00
C ALA A 72 3.90 -8.65 6.10
N PHE A 73 3.42 -7.93 7.09
CA PHE A 73 2.01 -7.92 7.44
C PHE A 73 1.42 -6.51 7.32
N HIS A 74 0.27 -6.40 6.67
CA HIS A 74 -0.51 -5.16 6.62
C HIS A 74 -1.75 -5.28 7.51
N LEU A 75 -1.90 -4.40 8.49
CA LEU A 75 -3.08 -4.35 9.36
C LEU A 75 -4.09 -3.33 8.81
N THR A 76 -5.33 -3.76 8.59
CA THR A 76 -6.38 -2.90 8.02
C THR A 76 -7.78 -3.29 8.51
N PRO A 77 -8.74 -2.35 8.62
CA PRO A 77 -10.13 -2.70 8.85
C PRO A 77 -10.68 -3.61 7.74
N LEU A 78 -11.45 -4.63 8.12
CA LEU A 78 -12.04 -5.58 7.16
C LEU A 78 -12.90 -4.86 6.12
N ALA A 79 -13.68 -3.86 6.54
CA ALA A 79 -14.51 -3.07 5.66
C ALA A 79 -13.69 -2.31 4.59
N CYS A 80 -12.51 -1.79 4.96
CA CYS A 80 -11.61 -1.13 4.02
C CYS A 80 -11.04 -2.12 2.99
N TYR A 81 -10.68 -3.32 3.43
CA TYR A 81 -10.19 -4.37 2.52
C TYR A 81 -11.27 -4.84 1.53
N LEU A 82 -12.49 -5.10 2.02
CA LEU A 82 -13.61 -5.58 1.20
C LEU A 82 -14.24 -4.49 0.33
N GLY A 83 -14.09 -3.21 0.70
CA GLY A 83 -14.62 -2.08 -0.06
C GLY A 83 -13.85 -1.78 -1.36
N LEU A 84 -12.70 -2.42 -1.56
CA LEU A 84 -11.88 -2.26 -2.76
C LEU A 84 -12.15 -3.40 -3.75
N ASP A 85 -12.14 -3.09 -5.04
CA ASP A 85 -12.32 -4.09 -6.09
C ASP A 85 -11.23 -5.19 -5.99
N PRO A 86 -11.61 -6.47 -5.85
CA PRO A 86 -10.64 -7.57 -5.80
C PRO A 86 -9.89 -7.78 -7.12
N ALA A 87 -10.37 -7.25 -8.25
CA ALA A 87 -9.68 -7.28 -9.54
C ALA A 87 -8.57 -6.21 -9.65
N GLU A 88 -8.61 -5.19 -8.80
CA GLU A 88 -7.63 -4.10 -8.79
C GLU A 88 -6.55 -4.30 -7.72
N PRO A 89 -5.33 -3.77 -7.92
CA PRO A 89 -4.32 -3.71 -6.88
C PRO A 89 -4.85 -3.07 -5.59
N TYR A 90 -4.45 -3.61 -4.44
CA TYR A 90 -4.91 -3.09 -3.15
C TYR A 90 -4.14 -1.81 -2.82
N LEU A 91 -4.87 -0.71 -2.65
CA LEU A 91 -4.32 0.57 -2.19
C LEU A 91 -5.20 1.12 -1.06
N PRO A 92 -4.70 1.22 0.18
CA PRO A 92 -5.49 1.73 1.30
C PRO A 92 -5.71 3.24 1.17
N ALA A 93 -6.85 3.74 1.66
CA ALA A 93 -7.17 5.18 1.62
C ALA A 93 -6.12 6.06 2.35
N ALA A 94 -5.42 5.52 3.34
CA ALA A 94 -4.32 6.22 4.03
C ALA A 94 -3.13 6.55 3.11
N PHE A 95 -2.99 5.83 1.98
CA PHE A 95 -1.90 6.06 1.03
C PHE A 95 -1.91 7.47 0.45
N ASP A 96 -3.07 8.06 0.20
CA ASP A 96 -3.18 9.43 -0.36
C ASP A 96 -2.58 10.50 0.57
N HIS A 97 -2.55 10.22 1.87
CA HIS A 97 -1.97 11.09 2.88
C HIS A 97 -0.50 10.75 3.18
N ASP A 98 -0.20 9.47 3.37
CA ASP A 98 1.12 9.04 3.84
C ASP A 98 2.13 8.89 2.68
N GLY A 99 1.65 8.58 1.47
CA GLY A 99 2.46 8.32 0.28
C GLY A 99 3.09 6.91 0.23
N PHE A 100 2.78 6.04 1.19
CA PHE A 100 3.24 4.65 1.26
C PHE A 100 2.29 3.77 2.07
N VAL A 101 2.36 2.45 1.85
CA VAL A 101 1.63 1.44 2.63
C VAL A 101 2.54 0.91 3.73
N HIS A 102 2.07 1.02 4.97
CA HIS A 102 2.77 0.51 6.14
C HIS A 102 2.61 -1.01 6.25
N LEU A 103 3.74 -1.71 6.30
CA LEU A 103 3.83 -3.12 6.66
C LEU A 103 4.62 -3.28 7.97
N THR A 104 4.54 -4.47 8.55
CA THR A 104 5.26 -4.82 9.78
C THR A 104 5.78 -6.23 9.68
N HIS A 105 7.04 -6.45 10.04
CA HIS A 105 7.58 -7.79 10.20
C HIS A 105 7.22 -8.37 11.57
N GLY A 106 6.82 -9.64 11.57
CA GLY A 106 6.48 -10.40 12.76
C GLY A 106 5.05 -10.17 13.24
N GLU A 107 4.31 -11.26 13.40
CA GLU A 107 2.91 -11.25 13.83
C GLU A 107 2.69 -10.62 15.22
N ALA A 108 3.59 -10.91 16.18
CA ALA A 108 3.51 -10.33 17.52
C ALA A 108 3.55 -8.79 17.46
N ARG A 109 4.43 -8.23 16.63
CA ARG A 109 4.57 -6.78 16.46
C ARG A 109 3.34 -6.16 15.80
N VAL A 110 2.65 -6.88 14.90
CA VAL A 110 1.38 -6.40 14.33
C VAL A 110 0.35 -6.16 15.45
N LEU A 111 0.28 -7.05 16.44
CA LEU A 111 -0.62 -6.89 17.58
C LEU A 111 -0.20 -5.72 18.48
N ASP A 112 1.10 -5.53 18.72
CA ASP A 112 1.63 -4.39 19.47
C ASP A 112 1.27 -3.06 18.80
N VAL A 113 1.48 -2.97 17.48
CA VAL A 113 1.09 -1.83 16.64
C VAL A 113 -0.42 -1.59 16.71
N GLY A 114 -1.22 -2.64 16.58
CA GLY A 114 -2.67 -2.57 16.69
C GLY A 114 -3.14 -1.99 18.04
N ASN A 115 -2.54 -2.47 19.13
CA ASN A 115 -2.86 -2.00 20.48
C ASN A 115 -2.39 -0.56 20.74
N ALA A 116 -1.26 -0.15 20.17
CA ALA A 116 -0.72 1.19 20.34
C ALA A 116 -1.52 2.26 19.56
N LEU A 117 -1.98 1.93 18.35
CA LEU A 117 -2.48 2.93 17.40
C LEU A 117 -3.98 2.81 17.11
N TYR A 118 -4.49 1.59 17.07
CA TYR A 118 -5.81 1.29 16.50
C TYR A 118 -6.79 0.75 17.53
N ARG A 119 -6.40 0.62 18.80
CA ARG A 119 -7.24 0.10 19.89
C ARG A 119 -8.60 0.80 19.97
N ALA A 120 -8.64 2.12 19.80
CA ALA A 120 -9.86 2.92 19.89
C ALA A 120 -10.74 2.89 18.63
N ILE A 121 -10.26 2.31 17.52
CA ILE A 121 -11.01 2.23 16.27
C ILE A 121 -11.87 0.96 16.32
N PRO A 122 -13.21 1.05 16.25
CA PRO A 122 -14.09 -0.12 16.34
C PRO A 122 -14.10 -0.93 15.03
N GLY A 123 -14.83 -2.04 15.04
CA GLY A 123 -15.06 -2.89 13.88
C GLY A 123 -14.10 -4.07 13.77
N ASP A 124 -14.33 -4.87 12.74
CA ASP A 124 -13.53 -6.05 12.42
C ASP A 124 -12.24 -5.64 11.72
N TRP A 125 -11.15 -6.31 12.09
CA TRP A 125 -9.82 -6.08 11.54
C TRP A 125 -9.28 -7.34 10.90
N VAL A 126 -8.47 -7.16 9.87
CA VAL A 126 -7.73 -8.23 9.23
C VAL A 126 -6.26 -7.86 9.11
N VAL A 127 -5.44 -8.89 9.08
CA VAL A 127 -4.04 -8.80 8.68
C VAL A 127 -3.87 -9.48 7.33
N LEU A 128 -3.20 -8.79 6.41
CA LEU A 128 -2.81 -9.31 5.11
C LEU A 128 -1.36 -9.78 5.21
N THR A 129 -1.10 -11.04 4.89
CA THR A 129 0.27 -11.55 4.74
C THR A 129 0.76 -11.23 3.33
N VAL A 130 1.76 -10.37 3.21
CA VAL A 130 2.30 -9.88 1.95
C VAL A 130 3.67 -10.51 1.71
N ASP A 131 3.83 -11.15 0.56
CA ASP A 131 5.10 -11.65 0.06
C ASP A 131 5.85 -10.54 -0.68
N LEU A 132 6.88 -9.98 -0.05
CA LEU A 132 7.63 -8.85 -0.57
C LEU A 132 8.35 -9.17 -1.88
N SER A 133 8.70 -10.43 -2.14
CA SER A 133 9.38 -10.80 -3.39
C SER A 133 8.45 -10.82 -4.61
N ARG A 134 7.13 -10.67 -4.39
CA ARG A 134 6.10 -10.66 -5.45
C ARG A 134 5.54 -9.26 -5.72
N LEU A 135 5.98 -8.26 -4.96
CA LEU A 135 5.56 -6.88 -5.16
C LEU A 135 6.27 -6.27 -6.38
N SER A 136 5.49 -5.58 -7.19
CA SER A 136 5.99 -4.71 -8.26
C SER A 136 6.41 -3.33 -7.73
N SER A 137 5.76 -2.88 -6.65
CA SER A 137 6.03 -1.61 -5.99
C SER A 137 7.33 -1.64 -5.17
N PRO A 138 8.10 -0.54 -5.14
CA PRO A 138 9.35 -0.49 -4.38
C PRO A 138 9.09 -0.50 -2.87
N VAL A 139 9.90 -1.28 -2.16
CA VAL A 139 9.88 -1.40 -0.70
C VAL A 139 11.10 -0.69 -0.11
N ARG A 140 10.92 0.08 0.96
CA ARG A 140 12.02 0.68 1.72
C ARG A 140 11.82 0.49 3.21
N TYR A 141 12.89 0.63 3.96
CA TYR A 141 12.90 0.60 5.41
C TYR A 141 13.43 1.95 5.89
N ASP A 142 12.57 2.70 6.57
CA ASP A 142 12.95 4.01 7.12
C ASP A 142 13.30 3.92 8.62
N ASP A 143 13.18 2.73 9.21
CA ASP A 143 13.48 2.46 10.61
C ASP A 143 14.83 1.75 10.78
N PRO A 144 15.60 2.08 11.84
CA PRO A 144 16.92 1.49 12.07
C PRO A 144 16.86 -0.01 12.39
N GLU A 145 15.72 -0.49 12.90
CA GLU A 145 15.48 -1.89 13.23
C GLU A 145 15.01 -2.72 12.02
N GLN A 146 14.77 -2.08 10.87
CA GLN A 146 14.24 -2.67 9.63
C GLN A 146 13.03 -3.57 9.87
N CYS A 147 12.16 -3.19 10.80
CA CYS A 147 10.97 -3.93 11.18
C CYS A 147 9.71 -3.44 10.46
N PHE A 148 9.76 -2.27 9.82
CA PHE A 148 8.60 -1.61 9.22
C PHE A 148 8.84 -1.31 7.74
N PRO A 149 8.60 -2.29 6.85
CA PRO A 149 8.66 -2.04 5.42
C PRO A 149 7.58 -1.04 4.98
N HIS A 150 7.99 -0.05 4.19
CA HIS A 150 7.11 0.90 3.52
C HIS A 150 7.06 0.58 2.02
N VAL A 151 5.86 0.31 1.51
CA VAL A 151 5.65 0.06 0.08
C VAL A 151 5.17 1.34 -0.60
N TYR A 152 5.94 1.87 -1.55
CA TYR A 152 5.62 3.11 -2.26
C TYR A 152 4.84 2.82 -3.54
N GLY A 153 3.62 2.32 -3.35
CA GLY A 153 2.69 2.02 -4.42
C GLY A 153 1.62 1.04 -3.96
N PRO A 154 0.74 0.60 -4.88
CA PRO A 154 -0.25 -0.40 -4.57
C PRO A 154 0.38 -1.76 -4.26
N LEU A 155 -0.33 -2.55 -3.45
CA LEU A 155 0.00 -3.95 -3.22
C LEU A 155 -0.63 -4.81 -4.32
N ASP A 156 0.19 -5.57 -5.04
CA ASP A 156 -0.29 -6.58 -5.96
C ASP A 156 -1.18 -7.59 -5.22
N ARG A 157 -2.40 -7.83 -5.70
CA ARG A 157 -3.31 -8.82 -5.09
C ARG A 157 -2.67 -10.20 -5.02
N SER A 158 -1.83 -10.54 -6.00
CA SER A 158 -1.09 -11.79 -6.01
C SER A 158 -0.02 -11.87 -4.92
N ALA A 159 0.55 -10.74 -4.48
CA ALA A 159 1.51 -10.70 -3.37
C ALA A 159 0.82 -10.88 -2.00
N ILE A 160 -0.48 -10.64 -1.90
CA ILE A 160 -1.27 -10.94 -0.69
C ILE A 160 -1.55 -12.44 -0.67
N THR A 161 -0.83 -13.16 0.18
CA THR A 161 -0.86 -14.63 0.25
C THR A 161 -1.97 -15.15 1.15
N THR A 162 -2.22 -14.49 2.29
CA THR A 162 -3.32 -14.83 3.19
C THR A 162 -3.98 -13.58 3.77
N VAL A 163 -5.26 -13.71 4.10
CA VAL A 163 -6.06 -12.68 4.79
C VAL A 163 -6.65 -13.32 6.03
N ARG A 164 -6.18 -12.91 7.20
CA ARG A 164 -6.58 -13.48 8.48
C ARG A 164 -7.29 -12.46 9.34
N ARG A 165 -8.31 -12.90 10.08
CA ARG A 165 -9.01 -12.05 11.04
C ARG A 165 -8.14 -11.78 12.25
N ILE A 166 -8.33 -10.61 12.85
CA ILE A 166 -7.81 -10.28 14.16
C ILE A 166 -8.88 -10.54 15.20
N GLU A 167 -8.51 -11.27 16.25
CA GLU A 167 -9.32 -11.41 17.45
C GLU A 167 -9.16 -10.17 18.32
N ARG A 168 -10.29 -9.56 18.68
CA ARG A 168 -10.33 -8.35 19.51
C ARG A 168 -11.08 -8.59 20.79
N SER A 169 -10.63 -7.95 21.87
CA SER A 169 -11.38 -7.91 23.13
C SER A 169 -12.60 -6.99 23.00
N GLY A 170 -13.54 -7.10 23.94
CA GLY A 170 -14.67 -6.15 24.05
C GLY A 170 -14.24 -4.70 24.32
N GLU A 171 -13.00 -4.48 24.76
CA GLU A 171 -12.38 -3.16 24.94
C GLU A 171 -11.54 -2.70 23.73
N GLY A 172 -11.61 -3.45 22.62
CA GLY A 172 -10.90 -3.14 21.38
C GLY A 172 -9.42 -3.53 21.34
N ALA A 173 -8.89 -4.23 22.35
CA ALA A 173 -7.51 -4.71 22.34
C ALA A 173 -7.31 -5.80 21.27
N PHE A 174 -6.17 -5.77 20.58
CA PHE A 174 -5.75 -6.75 19.58
C PHE A 174 -5.12 -7.94 20.33
N LEU A 175 -5.78 -9.09 20.30
CA LEU A 175 -5.42 -10.25 21.12
C LEU A 175 -4.62 -11.30 20.36
N ALA A 176 -5.07 -11.65 19.15
CA ALA A 176 -4.47 -12.70 18.35
C ALA A 176 -4.78 -12.51 16.85
N ILE A 177 -3.96 -13.13 16.01
CA ILE A 177 -4.26 -13.36 14.60
C ILE A 177 -4.87 -14.76 14.52
N ALA A 178 -6.02 -14.89 13.86
CA ALA A 178 -6.67 -16.18 13.64
C ALA A 178 -5.70 -17.13 12.89
N PRO A 179 -5.75 -18.45 13.11
CA PRO A 179 -4.91 -19.39 12.36
C PRO A 179 -5.21 -19.35 10.86
N GLU A 180 -4.25 -19.79 10.04
CA GLU A 180 -4.41 -20.00 8.59
C GLU A 180 -5.37 -21.15 8.25
#